data_AF-A0A1Q3MH60-F1
#
_entry.id   AF-A0A1Q3MH60-F1
#
_cell.length_a   1.000
_cell.length_b   1.000
_cell.length_c   1.000
_cell.angle_alpha   90.00
_cell.angle_beta   90.00
_cell.angle_gamma   90.00
#
_symmetry.space_group_name_H-M   'P 1'
#
loop_
_entity.id
_entity.type
_entity.pdbx_description
1 polymer ?
#
loop_
_entity_poly.entity_id
_entity_poly.type
_entity_poly.pdbx_seq_one_letter_code
_entity_poly.pdbx_strand_id
1 'polypeptide(L)'
;MSDHTKLDCEEAFKRLGDFLDHELSEDEIEQVQGHIDFCSHCAMEFRFEEKLLIELKAKARNAPAPDSLRESVLKALDQAQAEED
;
A
#
# COMPACT_ATOMS: atom_id res chain seq x y z
N MET A 1 16.64 -6.84 21.80
CA MET A 1 16.02 -5.52 21.55
C MET A 1 17.07 -4.69 20.84
N SER A 2 17.10 -4.78 19.52
CA SER A 2 18.04 -4.02 18.70
C SER A 2 17.26 -2.88 18.05
N ASP A 3 17.36 -1.74 18.73
CA ASP A 3 17.33 -0.41 18.15
C ASP A 3 18.38 -0.34 17.02
N HIS A 4 18.05 0.30 15.87
CA HIS A 4 18.98 1.03 14.98
C HIS A 4 18.31 1.62 13.72
N THR A 5 17.16 2.28 13.88
CA THR A 5 16.61 3.36 13.03
C THR A 5 15.49 4.01 13.85
N LYS A 6 15.06 5.24 13.54
CA LYS A 6 14.06 6.03 14.31
C LYS A 6 12.77 5.29 14.73
N LEU A 7 12.48 4.15 14.09
CA LEU A 7 11.33 3.28 14.29
C LEU A 7 11.78 1.92 14.86
N ASP A 8 11.18 1.48 15.97
CA ASP A 8 11.40 0.14 16.51
C ASP A 8 10.54 -0.93 15.82
N CYS A 9 10.79 -2.21 16.10
CA CYS A 9 10.06 -3.31 15.46
C CYS A 9 8.56 -3.31 15.77
N GLU A 10 8.16 -2.89 16.97
CA GLU A 10 6.76 -2.91 17.38
C GLU A 10 5.98 -1.83 16.61
N GLU A 11 6.56 -0.65 16.51
CA GLU A 11 5.98 0.45 15.76
C GLU A 11 5.99 0.19 14.25
N ALA A 12 7.08 -0.39 13.72
CA ALA A 12 7.14 -0.82 12.33
C ALA A 12 6.06 -1.84 12.01
N PHE A 13 5.86 -2.84 12.88
CA PHE A 13 4.83 -3.86 12.72
C PHE A 13 3.42 -3.27 12.73
N LYS A 14 3.13 -2.33 13.66
CA LYS A 14 1.82 -1.66 13.72
C LYS A 14 1.48 -0.89 12.45
N ARG A 15 2.49 -0.36 11.74
CA ARG A 15 2.33 0.44 10.53
C ARG A 15 2.38 -0.37 9.23
N LEU A 16 2.60 -1.70 9.27
CA LEU A 16 2.69 -2.52 8.05
C LEU A 16 1.40 -2.49 7.23
N GLY A 17 0.24 -2.52 7.90
CA GLY A 17 -1.07 -2.42 7.24
C GLY A 17 -1.21 -1.10 6.48
N ASP A 18 -1.06 0.03 7.18
CA ASP A 18 -1.14 1.37 6.60
C ASP A 18 -0.10 1.58 5.48
N PHE A 19 1.09 0.99 5.62
CA PHE A 19 2.12 0.99 4.59
C PHE A 19 1.67 0.24 3.33
N LEU A 20 1.06 -0.95 3.48
CA LEU A 20 0.52 -1.76 2.38
C LEU A 20 -0.72 -1.14 1.71
N ASP A 21 -1.51 -0.37 2.46
CA ASP A 21 -2.68 0.34 1.96
C ASP A 21 -2.35 1.73 1.39
N HIS A 22 -1.07 2.13 1.43
CA HIS A 22 -0.57 3.44 0.97
C HIS A 22 -1.18 4.63 1.72
N GLU A 23 -1.46 4.47 3.01
CA GLU A 23 -2.08 5.48 3.87
C GLU A 23 -1.07 6.29 4.71
N LEU A 24 0.22 5.96 4.60
CA LEU A 24 1.31 6.65 5.29
C LEU A 24 1.79 7.89 4.52
N SER A 25 2.25 8.91 5.26
CA SER A 25 2.96 10.05 4.67
C SER A 25 4.33 9.64 4.11
N GLU A 26 4.93 10.49 3.27
CA GLU A 26 6.26 10.21 2.68
C GLU A 26 7.34 9.96 3.75
N ASP A 27 7.34 10.75 4.82
CA ASP A 27 8.26 10.61 5.95
C ASP A 27 8.06 9.28 6.71
N GLU A 28 6.82 8.79 6.79
CA GLU A 28 6.49 7.54 7.47
C GLU A 28 6.82 6.33 6.60
N ILE A 29 6.60 6.43 5.28
CA ILE A 29 7.02 5.43 4.30
C ILE A 29 8.53 5.22 4.39
N GLU A 30 9.33 6.31 4.40
CA GLU A 30 10.79 6.21 4.51
C GLU A 30 11.22 5.48 5.80
N GLN A 31 10.57 5.78 6.93
CA GLN A 31 10.87 5.17 8.22
C GLN A 31 10.53 3.68 8.26
N VAL A 32 9.33 3.30 7.79
CA VAL A 32 8.87 1.91 7.77
C VAL A 32 9.70 1.10 6.78
N GLN A 33 9.92 1.60 5.57
CA GLN A 33 10.74 0.95 4.55
C GLN A 33 12.18 0.76 5.04
N GLY A 34 12.80 1.79 5.63
CA GLY A 34 14.15 1.69 6.17
C GLY A 34 14.27 0.62 7.26
N HIS A 35 13.24 0.46 8.11
CA HIS A 35 13.22 -0.61 9.11
C HIS A 35 13.05 -1.99 8.45
N ILE A 36 12.15 -2.14 7.47
CA ILE A 36 11.94 -3.39 6.72
C ILE A 36 13.23 -3.83 6.03
N ASP A 37 13.98 -2.90 5.43
CA ASP A 37 15.21 -3.19 4.70
C ASP A 37 16.33 -3.74 5.60
N PHE A 38 16.34 -3.35 6.87
CA PHE A 38 17.38 -3.77 7.83
C PHE A 38 16.94 -4.93 8.74
N CYS A 39 15.66 -5.03 9.08
CA CYS A 39 15.15 -5.99 10.04
C CYS A 39 14.55 -7.23 9.34
N SER A 40 15.27 -8.35 9.38
CA SER A 40 14.83 -9.61 8.76
C SER A 40 13.48 -10.12 9.28
N HIS A 41 13.13 -9.80 10.53
CA HIS A 41 11.84 -10.17 11.12
C HIS A 41 10.71 -9.34 10.51
N CYS A 42 10.80 -8.01 10.54
CA CYS A 42 9.79 -7.14 9.92
C CYS A 42 9.68 -7.36 8.41
N ALA A 43 10.78 -7.67 7.72
CA ALA A 43 10.76 -8.07 6.32
C ALA A 43 9.98 -9.38 6.07
N MET A 44 10.01 -10.32 7.03
CA MET A 44 9.21 -11.55 6.95
C MET A 44 7.73 -11.25 7.14
N GLU A 45 7.39 -10.44 8.16
CA GLU A 45 6.01 -10.05 8.45
C GLU A 45 5.39 -9.28 7.27
N PHE A 46 6.12 -8.30 6.72
CA PHE A 46 5.70 -7.55 5.54
C PHE A 46 5.36 -8.49 4.36
N ARG A 47 6.25 -9.42 4.01
CA ARG A 47 6.01 -10.37 2.90
C ARG A 47 4.80 -11.27 3.15
N PHE A 48 4.54 -11.61 4.41
CA PHE A 48 3.37 -12.40 4.78
C PHE A 48 2.08 -11.61 4.55
N GLU A 49 2.01 -10.38 5.07
CA GLU A 49 0.84 -9.50 4.90
C GLU A 49 0.61 -9.13 3.43
N GLU A 50 1.66 -8.79 2.68
CA GLU A 50 1.59 -8.50 1.24
C GLU A 50 0.97 -9.68 0.48
N LYS A 51 1.47 -10.91 0.73
CA LYS A 51 0.95 -12.12 0.10
C LYS A 51 -0.51 -12.37 0.47
N LEU A 52 -0.87 -12.17 1.74
CA LEU A 52 -2.25 -12.30 2.20
C LEU A 52 -3.18 -11.34 1.46
N LEU A 53 -2.80 -10.06 1.34
CA LEU A 53 -3.56 -9.05 0.61
C LEU A 53 -3.70 -9.41 -0.88
N ILE A 54 -2.66 -9.91 -1.53
CA ILE A 54 -2.72 -10.36 -2.92
C ILE A 54 -3.74 -11.49 -3.09
N GLU A 55 -3.70 -12.50 -2.21
CA GLU A 55 -4.63 -13.63 -2.27
C GLU A 55 -6.08 -13.21 -1.98
N LEU A 56 -6.29 -12.30 -1.03
CA LEU A 56 -7.61 -11.73 -0.74
C LEU A 56 -8.15 -10.93 -1.93
N LYS A 57 -7.34 -10.04 -2.50
CA LYS A 57 -7.70 -9.26 -3.70
C LYS A 57 -8.05 -10.19 -4.87
N ALA A 58 -7.29 -11.27 -5.07
CA ALA A 58 -7.57 -12.26 -6.11
C ALA A 58 -8.94 -12.93 -5.92
N LYS A 59 -9.32 -13.27 -4.69
CA LYS A 59 -10.63 -13.88 -4.36
C LYS A 59 -11.79 -12.88 -4.41
N ALA A 60 -11.55 -11.61 -4.08
CA ALA A 60 -12.55 -10.55 -4.07
C ALA A 60 -12.90 -10.02 -5.47
N ARG A 61 -12.08 -10.29 -6.51
CA ARG A 61 -12.26 -9.81 -7.89
C ARG A 61 -13.53 -10.29 -8.62
N ASN A 62 -14.38 -11.10 -7.99
CA ASN A 62 -15.60 -11.64 -8.61
C ASN A 62 -16.78 -10.64 -8.68
N ALA A 63 -16.60 -9.39 -8.26
CA ALA A 63 -17.59 -8.33 -8.40
C ALA A 63 -17.16 -7.36 -9.52
N PRO A 64 -17.66 -7.50 -10.75
CA PRO A 64 -17.38 -6.52 -11.80
C PRO A 64 -17.94 -5.15 -11.39
N ALA A 65 -17.15 -4.09 -11.60
CA ALA A 65 -17.66 -2.73 -11.48
C ALA A 65 -18.76 -2.48 -12.53
N PRO A 66 -19.81 -1.69 -12.23
CA PRO A 66 -20.83 -1.34 -13.20
C PRO A 66 -20.23 -0.64 -14.44
N ASP A 67 -20.71 -0.97 -15.63
CA ASP A 67 -20.24 -0.34 -16.89
C ASP A 67 -20.39 1.18 -16.87
N SER A 68 -21.44 1.69 -16.22
CA SER A 68 -21.67 3.14 -16.05
C SER A 68 -20.56 3.84 -15.27
N LEU A 69 -19.94 3.16 -14.29
CA LEU A 69 -18.79 3.70 -13.56
C LEU A 69 -17.58 3.78 -14.48
N ARG A 70 -17.35 2.74 -15.29
CA ARG A 70 -16.26 2.72 -16.28
C ARG A 70 -16.40 3.87 -17.28
N GLU A 71 -17.58 4.06 -17.84
CA GLU A 71 -17.87 5.18 -18.76
C GLU A 71 -17.64 6.53 -18.09
N SER A 72 -18.08 6.69 -16.83
CA SER A 72 -17.88 7.93 -16.07
C SER A 72 -16.40 8.25 -15.84
N VAL A 73 -15.59 7.23 -15.52
CA VAL A 73 -14.13 7.39 -15.34
C VAL A 73 -13.46 7.77 -16.67
N LEU A 74 -13.79 7.08 -17.77
CA LEU A 74 -13.22 7.40 -19.09
C LEU A 74 -13.53 8.84 -19.51
N LYS A 75 -14.79 9.28 -19.31
CA LYS A 75 -15.19 10.66 -19.61
C LYS A 75 -14.43 11.69 -18.76
N ALA A 76 -14.20 11.41 -17.48
CA ALA A 76 -13.43 12.30 -16.61
C ALA A 76 -11.96 12.41 -17.04
N LEU A 77 -11.36 11.31 -17.53
CA LEU A 77 -10.00 11.32 -18.07
C LEU A 77 -9.91 12.16 -19.35
N ASP A 78 -10.84 11.98 -20.29
CA ASP A 78 -10.89 12.77 -21.53
C ASP A 78 -10.99 14.28 -21.23
N GLN A 79 -11.79 14.65 -20.22
CA GLN A 79 -11.95 16.05 -19.79
C GLN A 79 -10.67 16.63 -19.18
N ALA A 80 -10.01 15.88 -18.30
CA ALA A 80 -8.76 16.32 -17.68
C ALA A 80 -7.64 16.52 -18.72
N GLN A 81 -7.57 15.65 -19.74
CA GLN A 81 -6.60 15.79 -20.83
C GLN A 81 -6.89 17.00 -21.73
N ALA A 82 -8.16 17.31 -21.97
CA ALA A 82 -8.57 18.47 -22.77
C ALA A 82 -8.37 19.82 -22.06
N GLU A 83 -8.18 19.84 -20.73
CA GLU A 83 -7.87 21.04 -19.95
C GLU A 83 -6.37 21.35 -19.90
N GLU A 84 -5.51 20.38 -20.25
CA GLU A 84 -4.04 20.54 -20.30
C GLU A 84 -3.53 21.01 -21.68
N ASP A 85 -4.35 20.92 -22.74
CA ASP A 85 -4.10 21.44 -24.09
C ASP A 85 -4.60 22.88 -24.31
#